data_AF-A0A160T667-F1
#
_entry.id   AF-A0A160T667-F1
#
_cell.length_a   1.000
_cell.length_b   1.000
_cell.length_c   1.000
_cell.angle_alpha   90.00
_cell.angle_beta   90.00
_cell.angle_gamma   90.00
#
_symmetry.space_group_name_H-M   'P 1'
#
loop_
_entity.id
_entity.type
_entity.pdbx_description
1 polymer ?
#
loop_
_entity_poly.entity_id
_entity_poly.type
_entity_poly.pdbx_seq_one_letter_code
_entity_poly.pdbx_strand_id
1 'polypeptide(L)' 'MSRYHHVISRFEFITGSKGVFKFTVNDQVLFSKKDIGRHAEPGEVLALFQAFIGPDVKPYPEEL' A
#
# COMPACT_ATOMS: atom_id res chain seq x y z
N MET A 1 14.18 -3.52 6.76
CA MET A 1 13.74 -2.42 7.65
C MET A 1 12.47 -1.81 7.09
N SER A 2 11.57 -1.30 7.94
CA SER A 2 10.34 -0.64 7.49
C SER A 2 10.68 0.73 6.90
N ARG A 3 10.36 0.96 5.61
CA ARG A 3 10.79 2.16 4.87
C ARG A 3 9.86 3.38 5.01
N TYR A 4 8.65 3.22 5.55
CA TYR A 4 7.65 4.31 5.62
C TYR A 4 6.91 4.39 6.96
N HIS A 5 7.43 3.74 8.01
CA HIS A 5 6.79 3.76 9.33
C HIS A 5 6.57 5.17 9.88
N HIS A 6 7.42 6.14 9.51
CA HIS A 6 7.37 7.51 9.99
C HIS A 6 6.17 8.31 9.46
N VAL A 7 5.51 7.84 8.39
CA VAL A 7 4.27 8.44 7.84
C VAL A 7 3.04 7.56 8.04
N ILE A 8 3.19 6.36 8.60
CA ILE A 8 2.09 5.43 8.83
C ILE A 8 1.72 5.43 10.31
N SER A 9 0.56 6.00 10.64
CA SER A 9 0.02 5.96 12.00
C SER A 9 -0.47 4.57 12.39
N ARG A 10 -1.09 3.85 11.45
CA ARG A 10 -1.68 2.52 11.66
C ARG A 10 -1.60 1.70 10.39
N PHE A 11 -1.23 0.42 10.52
CA PHE A 11 -1.29 -0.56 9.45
C PHE A 11 -2.13 -1.75 9.93
N GLU A 12 -3.18 -2.08 9.19
CA GLU A 12 -4.12 -3.13 9.57
C GLU A 12 -4.26 -4.19 8.49
N PHE A 13 -4.30 -5.45 8.92
CA PHE A 13 -4.76 -6.56 8.09
C PHE A 13 -6.19 -6.90 8.48
N ILE A 14 -7.12 -6.57 7.59
CA ILE A 14 -8.52 -6.92 7.76
C ILE A 14 -8.77 -8.22 6.99
N THR A 15 -9.19 -9.27 7.68
CA THR A 15 -9.50 -10.56 7.05
C THR A 15 -10.72 -10.42 6.14
N GLY A 16 -10.52 -10.63 4.85
CA GLY A 16 -11.59 -10.64 3.87
C GLY A 16 -12.33 -11.98 3.80
N SER A 17 -13.50 -11.97 3.16
CA SER A 17 -14.19 -13.19 2.72
C SER A 17 -14.10 -13.34 1.20
N LYS A 18 -14.33 -14.55 0.68
CA LYS A 18 -14.49 -14.83 -0.77
C LYS A 18 -13.29 -14.39 -1.65
N GLY A 19 -12.07 -14.48 -1.14
CA GLY A 19 -10.86 -14.21 -1.93
C GLY A 19 -10.62 -12.74 -2.29
N VAL A 20 -11.24 -11.82 -1.55
CA VAL A 20 -11.04 -10.37 -1.69
C VAL A 20 -9.60 -10.01 -1.35
N PHE A 21 -8.99 -9.22 -2.24
CA PHE A 21 -7.77 -8.48 -1.96
C PHE A 21 -8.01 -7.02 -2.36
N LYS A 22 -7.98 -6.13 -1.37
CA LYS A 22 -8.22 -4.70 -1.54
C LYS A 22 -7.23 -3.95 -0.65
N PHE A 23 -6.58 -2.94 -1.21
CA PHE A 23 -5.65 -2.08 -0.49
C PHE A 23 -6.20 -0.65 -0.47
N THR A 24 -6.29 -0.09 0.72
CA THR A 24 -6.84 1.25 0.96
C THR A 24 -5.90 2.08 1.81
N VAL A 25 -5.85 3.38 1.54
CA VAL A 25 -5.13 4.37 2.35
C VAL A 25 -6.08 5.50 2.66
N ASN A 26 -6.31 5.81 3.94
CA ASN A 26 -7.29 6.81 4.37
C ASN A 26 -8.66 6.62 3.68
N ASP A 27 -9.18 5.39 3.73
CA ASP A 27 -10.43 4.94 3.09
C ASP A 27 -10.47 5.01 1.55
N GLN A 28 -9.43 5.55 0.88
CA GLN A 28 -9.31 5.56 -0.56
C GLN A 28 -8.78 4.22 -1.07
N VAL A 29 -9.49 3.60 -2.03
CA VAL A 29 -9.04 2.37 -2.69
C VAL A 29 -7.91 2.69 -3.66
N LEU A 30 -6.72 2.13 -3.40
CA LEU A 30 -5.59 2.22 -4.32
C LEU A 30 -5.43 0.96 -5.18
N PHE A 31 -5.85 -0.20 -4.68
CA PHE A 31 -5.86 -1.46 -5.45
C PHE A 31 -7.08 -2.33 -5.12
N SER A 32 -7.63 -2.98 -6.13
CA SER A 32 -8.72 -3.95 -6.00
C SER A 32 -8.53 -5.10 -6.97
N LYS A 33 -8.31 -6.30 -6.43
CA LYS A 33 -8.23 -7.53 -7.24
C LYS A 33 -9.50 -7.78 -8.05
N LYS A 34 -10.66 -7.38 -7.50
CA LYS A 34 -11.94 -7.54 -8.17
C LYS A 34 -12.01 -6.70 -9.45
N ASP A 35 -11.46 -5.49 -9.42
CA ASP A 35 -11.56 -4.54 -10.53
C ASP A 35 -10.51 -4.84 -11.60
N ILE A 36 -9.32 -5.30 -11.19
CA ILE A 36 -8.20 -5.61 -12.10
C ILE A 36 -8.27 -7.06 -12.63
N GLY A 37 -8.98 -7.95 -11.94
CA GLY A 37 -9.14 -9.36 -12.33
C GLY A 37 -7.97 -10.27 -11.97
N ARG A 38 -6.93 -9.76 -11.32
CA ARG A 38 -5.77 -10.52 -10.82
C ARG A 38 -5.31 -10.02 -9.45
N HIS A 39 -4.51 -10.83 -8.76
CA HIS A 39 -3.83 -10.39 -7.55
C HIS A 39 -2.79 -9.31 -7.88
N ALA A 40 -2.39 -8.52 -6.87
CA ALA A 40 -1.29 -7.58 -6.99
C ALA A 40 0.03 -8.32 -7.28
N GLU A 41 0.82 -7.79 -8.20
CA GLU A 41 2.20 -8.21 -8.45
C GLU A 41 3.13 -7.74 -7.31
N PRO A 42 4.28 -8.39 -7.11
CA PRO A 42 5.28 -7.94 -6.14
C PRO A 42 5.64 -6.46 -6.35
N GLY A 43 5.47 -5.65 -5.29
CA GLY A 43 5.78 -4.21 -5.32
C GLY A 43 4.66 -3.31 -5.85
N GLU A 44 3.61 -3.83 -6.48
CA GLU A 44 2.55 -3.01 -7.10
C GLU A 44 1.82 -2.12 -6.07
N VAL A 45 1.42 -2.69 -4.94
CA VAL A 45 0.79 -1.91 -3.85
C VAL A 45 1.73 -0.88 -3.22
N LEU A 46 3.03 -1.15 -3.20
CA LEU A 46 4.03 -0.21 -2.70
C LEU A 46 4.19 0.97 -3.65
N ALA A 47 4.26 0.71 -4.96
CA ALA A 47 4.32 1.77 -5.97
C ALA A 47 3.08 2.67 -5.93
N LEU A 48 1.89 2.08 -5.77
CA LEU A 48 0.63 2.82 -5.58
C LEU A 48 0.65 3.67 -4.30
N PHE A 49 1.17 3.13 -3.19
CA PHE A 49 1.34 3.89 -1.96
C PHE A 49 2.31 5.06 -2.13
N GLN A 50 3.45 4.86 -2.79
CA GLN A 50 4.43 5.91 -3.07
C GLN A 50 3.85 7.02 -3.95
N ALA A 51 3.10 6.65 -4.98
CA ALA A 51 2.39 7.61 -5.83
C ALA A 51 1.35 8.41 -5.03
N PHE A 52 0.69 7.79 -4.06
CA PHE A 52 -0.30 8.44 -3.21
C PHE A 52 0.31 9.44 -2.21
N ILE A 53 1.40 9.08 -1.53
CA ILE A 53 2.06 9.96 -0.54
C ILE A 53 2.91 11.08 -1.19
N GLY A 54 3.22 10.94 -2.48
CA GLY A 54 3.95 11.93 -3.25
C GLY A 54 5.48 11.79 -3.18
N PRO A 55 6.19 12.45 -4.10
CA PRO A 55 7.64 12.30 -4.27
C PRO A 55 8.48 12.91 -3.12
N ASP A 56 7.89 13.82 -2.33
CA ASP A 56 8.58 14.51 -1.24
C ASP A 56 8.72 13.62 0.02
N VAL A 57 8.00 12.51 0.08
CA VAL A 57 8.08 11.55 1.19
C VAL A 57 9.11 10.47 0.87
N LYS A 58 10.31 10.63 1.44
CA LYS A 58 11.41 9.70 1.24
C LYS A 58 11.34 8.49 2.17
N PRO A 59 11.87 7.32 1.74
CA PRO A 59 12.01 6.18 2.64
C PRO A 59 12.99 6.46 3.78
N TYR A 60 12.74 5.87 4.96
CA TYR A 60 13.59 5.98 6.14
C TYR A 60 14.03 4.59 6.66
N PRO A 61 15.30 4.40 7.10
CA PRO A 61 16.40 5.35 6.95
C PRO A 61 16.70 5.62 5.48
N GLU A 62 17.14 6.84 5.17
CA GLU A 62 17.74 7.11 3.85
C GLU A 62 18.95 6.17 3.72
N GLU A 63 18.99 5.37 2.65
CA GLU A 63 20.17 4.55 2.38
C GLU A 63 21.34 5.48 2.05
N LEU A 64 22.44 5.33 2.80
CA LEU A 64 23.69 6.07 2.64
C LEU A 64 24.34 5.81 1.27
#